data_AF-A0A146LAA3-F1
#
_entry.id   AF-A0A146LAA3-F1
#
_cell.length_a   1.000
_cell.length_b   1.000
_cell.length_c   1.000
_cell.angle_alpha   90.00
_cell.angle_beta   90.00
_cell.angle_gamma   90.00
#
_symmetry.space_group_name_H-M   'P 1'
#
loop_
_entity.id
_entity.type
_entity.pdbx_description
1 polymer ?
#
loop_
_entity_poly.entity_id
_entity_poly.type
_entity_poly.pdbx_seq_one_letter_code
_entity_poly.pdbx_strand_id
1 'polypeptide(L)'
;MSTYSWKRFIDEKFCIVFCSTYGNGDVPTHVRPSVQFLEDQIEAGATYSGTHVAVFALGSTQYTHFCSAGKLFAKLFAALQCPQICPIGLGDDSGSIHSDFNVWLRGDLLPKLQLYFPKLDTSACGDVVHPYRSALDITFLSQQCESYTKYRQSLHRSCRFFSNPLREQRTDIFVVREVQELLHCDLVAAGESVKRIILGNDTRVVYRTADDIAIYPHNTDELVNAFVDILQVDPTTLFIAKSVSKNRIMSKFPVPCSVRDALTYYLDIETCTFAFLNLCLQLCQNSQHQSLLRELLHTNPHHVTVLQILQRCDLHVPLQSLLDTLQPMQPRLYTISSSPRRLPLTVQVTVKLHQRHTASASPSVATNYGLCSKQLCTSTVSDRFVGFVRRSHFKLPIHGDSPIIM
;
A
#
# COMPACT_ATOMS: atom_id res chain seq x y z
N MET A 1 -0.40 10.26 -6.35
CA MET A 1 0.01 11.57 -6.91
C MET A 1 0.22 11.58 -8.43
N SER A 2 0.27 10.44 -9.14
CA SER A 2 0.47 10.40 -10.61
C SER A 2 -0.67 11.00 -11.48
N THR A 3 -1.72 11.54 -10.88
CA THR A 3 -2.86 12.13 -11.60
C THR A 3 -3.00 13.64 -11.45
N TYR A 4 -2.19 14.28 -10.59
CA TYR A 4 -2.18 15.73 -10.44
C TYR A 4 -1.12 16.32 -11.39
N SER A 5 -1.53 17.28 -12.22
CA SER A 5 -0.59 18.03 -13.06
C SER A 5 -0.05 19.20 -12.28
N TRP A 6 1.26 19.18 -11.96
CA TRP A 6 1.90 20.25 -11.21
C TRP A 6 1.89 21.60 -11.92
N LYS A 7 1.65 21.64 -13.24
CA LYS A 7 1.37 22.88 -13.96
C LYS A 7 0.17 23.65 -13.39
N ARG A 8 -0.81 22.95 -12.79
CA ARG A 8 -1.98 23.57 -12.14
C ARG A 8 -1.65 24.26 -10.83
N PHE A 9 -0.49 23.97 -10.22
CA PHE A 9 -0.09 24.56 -8.95
C PHE A 9 -0.12 26.09 -8.97
N ILE A 10 0.15 26.69 -10.14
CA ILE A 10 0.12 28.13 -10.38
C ILE A 10 -1.23 28.76 -10.00
N ASP A 11 -2.33 28.01 -10.19
CA ASP A 11 -3.70 28.50 -9.97
C ASP A 11 -4.29 28.05 -8.62
N GLU A 12 -3.58 27.19 -7.87
CA GLU A 12 -4.09 26.67 -6.60
C GLU A 12 -3.99 27.70 -5.48
N LYS A 13 -5.04 27.84 -4.68
CA LYS A 13 -5.00 28.72 -3.48
C LYS A 13 -4.42 28.01 -2.25
N PHE A 14 -4.54 26.69 -2.21
CA PHE A 14 -4.11 25.85 -1.10
C PHE A 14 -3.45 24.58 -1.62
N CYS A 15 -2.31 24.19 -1.07
CA CYS A 15 -1.62 22.95 -1.41
C CYS A 15 -1.16 22.23 -0.13
N ILE A 16 -1.65 21.01 0.10
CA ILE A 16 -1.25 20.17 1.23
C ILE A 16 -0.49 18.97 0.66
N VAL A 17 0.77 18.80 1.07
CA VAL A 17 1.65 17.75 0.59
C VAL A 17 1.89 16.70 1.67
N PHE A 18 1.69 15.44 1.30
CA PHE A 18 2.10 14.26 2.06
C PHE A 18 3.22 13.57 1.29
N CYS A 19 4.42 13.46 1.86
CA CYS A 19 5.56 12.90 1.15
C CYS A 19 6.41 12.00 2.06
N SER A 20 6.60 10.75 1.64
CA SER A 20 7.53 9.83 2.30
C SER A 20 8.96 10.03 1.82
N THR A 21 9.94 9.78 2.68
CA THR A 21 11.35 9.67 2.29
C THR A 21 11.66 8.24 1.81
N TYR A 22 12.48 8.09 0.77
CA TYR A 22 12.94 6.80 0.26
C TYR A 22 14.45 6.77 0.09
N GLY A 23 15.05 5.57 0.19
CA GLY A 23 16.48 5.38 -0.06
C GLY A 23 17.37 6.24 0.85
N ASN A 24 18.32 6.97 0.27
CA ASN A 24 19.29 7.78 1.00
C ASN A 24 18.79 9.23 1.21
N GLY A 25 17.55 9.38 1.65
CA GLY A 25 16.95 10.69 1.85
C GLY A 25 16.28 11.30 0.62
N ASP A 26 16.02 10.51 -0.42
CA ASP A 26 15.41 10.94 -1.67
C ASP A 26 13.88 11.01 -1.60
N VAL A 27 13.29 11.75 -2.55
CA VAL A 27 11.86 11.67 -2.84
C VAL A 27 11.52 10.37 -3.59
N PRO A 28 10.29 9.82 -3.45
CA PRO A 28 9.86 8.67 -4.23
C PRO A 28 9.95 8.98 -5.74
N THR A 29 10.31 7.99 -6.56
CA THR A 29 10.60 8.21 -7.99
C THR A 29 9.47 8.92 -8.73
N HIS A 30 8.22 8.57 -8.44
CA HIS A 30 7.03 9.17 -9.06
C HIS A 30 6.73 10.60 -8.60
N VAL A 31 7.40 11.08 -7.55
CA VAL A 31 7.29 12.44 -7.02
C VAL A 31 8.35 13.36 -7.62
N ARG A 32 9.47 12.82 -8.15
CA ARG A 32 10.58 13.60 -8.72
C ARG A 32 10.17 14.65 -9.76
N PRO A 33 9.23 14.39 -10.69
CA PRO A 33 8.76 15.43 -11.62
C PRO A 33 8.12 16.65 -10.93
N SER A 34 7.52 16.45 -9.76
CA SER A 34 6.91 17.50 -8.93
C SER A 34 7.97 18.44 -8.36
N VAL A 35 9.07 17.85 -7.87
CA VAL A 35 10.21 18.57 -7.30
C VAL A 35 10.89 19.38 -8.40
N GLN A 36 11.17 18.75 -9.54
CA GLN A 36 11.75 19.42 -10.71
C GLN A 36 10.90 20.62 -11.13
N PHE A 37 9.57 20.46 -11.20
CA PHE A 37 8.69 21.58 -11.53
C PHE A 37 8.85 22.77 -10.58
N LEU A 38 8.91 22.53 -9.26
CA LEU A 38 9.09 23.60 -8.27
C LEU A 38 10.49 24.24 -8.39
N GLU A 39 11.53 23.44 -8.64
CA GLU A 39 12.89 23.93 -8.90
C GLU A 39 12.94 24.82 -10.14
N ASP A 40 12.33 24.40 -11.26
CA ASP A 40 12.22 25.19 -12.48
C ASP A 40 11.51 26.53 -12.23
N GLN A 41 10.49 26.56 -11.37
CA GLN A 41 9.80 27.81 -10.99
C GLN A 41 10.69 28.75 -10.16
N ILE A 42 11.52 28.20 -9.27
CA ILE A 42 12.50 28.98 -8.50
C ILE A 42 13.53 29.59 -9.45
N GLU A 43 14.06 28.80 -10.39
CA GLU A 43 15.02 29.28 -11.39
C GLU A 43 14.42 30.38 -12.29
N ALA A 44 13.12 30.28 -12.59
CA ALA A 44 12.38 31.32 -13.32
C ALA A 44 12.08 32.59 -12.49
N GLY A 45 12.43 32.62 -11.20
CA GLY A 45 12.17 33.74 -10.30
C GLY A 45 10.68 33.90 -9.95
N ALA A 46 9.89 32.83 -10.07
CA ALA A 46 8.47 32.87 -9.74
C ALA A 46 8.25 32.98 -8.23
N THR A 47 7.16 33.66 -7.84
CA THR A 47 6.68 33.73 -6.46
C THR A 47 5.21 33.38 -6.39
N TYR A 48 4.80 32.69 -5.33
CA TYR A 48 3.45 32.17 -5.15
C TYR A 48 2.86 32.62 -3.81
N SER A 49 2.92 33.91 -3.52
CA SER A 49 2.42 34.50 -2.26
C SER A 49 0.91 34.31 -2.02
N GLY A 50 0.13 34.02 -3.07
CA GLY A 50 -1.29 33.67 -2.96
C GLY A 50 -1.57 32.20 -2.62
N THR A 51 -0.56 31.33 -2.67
CA THR A 51 -0.71 29.88 -2.51
C THR A 51 -0.31 29.45 -1.10
N HIS A 52 -1.28 29.09 -0.28
CA HIS A 52 -1.05 28.66 1.09
C HIS A 52 -0.67 27.18 1.13
N VAL A 53 0.42 26.84 1.82
CA VAL A 53 0.97 25.47 1.81
C VAL A 53 1.02 24.82 3.18
N ALA A 54 0.89 23.50 3.22
CA ALA A 54 1.18 22.68 4.39
C ALA A 54 1.86 21.38 3.99
N VAL A 55 2.75 20.86 4.83
CA VAL A 55 3.51 19.64 4.55
C VAL A 55 3.46 18.69 5.75
N PHE A 56 3.12 17.43 5.49
CA PHE A 56 3.33 16.33 6.42
C PHE A 56 4.34 15.34 5.82
N ALA A 57 5.51 15.24 6.43
CA ALA A 57 6.60 14.38 6.02
C ALA A 57 6.48 13.01 6.70
N LEU A 58 6.66 11.93 5.94
CA LEU A 58 6.72 10.57 6.49
C LEU A 58 8.16 10.05 6.39
N GLY A 59 8.72 9.60 7.50
CA GLY A 59 10.07 9.03 7.55
C GLY A 59 10.21 8.09 8.73
N SER A 60 11.46 7.73 9.04
CA SER A 60 11.79 7.00 10.25
C SER A 60 13.10 7.49 10.83
N THR A 61 13.15 7.68 12.15
CA THR A 61 14.38 8.11 12.85
C THR A 61 15.46 7.03 12.88
N GLN A 62 15.12 5.79 12.49
CA GLN A 62 16.09 4.72 12.26
C GLN A 62 17.00 4.98 11.05
N TYR A 63 16.65 5.94 10.18
CA TYR A 63 17.44 6.31 9.02
C TYR A 63 18.07 7.69 9.21
N THR A 64 19.30 7.85 8.70
CA THR A 64 20.09 9.10 8.79
C THR A 64 19.34 10.33 8.28
N HIS A 65 18.58 10.18 7.20
CA HIS A 65 17.88 11.27 6.53
C HIS A 65 16.39 11.35 6.91
N PHE A 66 16.10 11.44 8.21
CA PHE A 66 14.73 11.49 8.73
C PHE A 66 13.89 12.62 8.07
N CYS A 67 12.78 12.23 7.43
CA CYS A 67 11.81 13.12 6.76
C CYS A 67 12.39 14.09 5.72
N SER A 68 13.58 13.82 5.17
CA SER A 68 14.28 14.70 4.23
C SER A 68 13.44 15.10 3.01
N ALA A 69 12.63 14.20 2.45
CA ALA A 69 11.78 14.46 1.29
C ALA A 69 10.70 15.51 1.57
N GLY A 70 10.00 15.41 2.71
CA GLY A 70 9.03 16.43 3.11
C GLY A 70 9.70 17.74 3.49
N LYS A 71 10.87 17.68 4.14
CA LYS A 71 11.69 18.87 4.43
C LYS A 71 12.15 19.58 3.15
N LEU A 72 12.42 18.84 2.07
CA LEU A 72 12.71 19.42 0.75
C LEU A 72 11.51 20.22 0.21
N PHE A 73 10.29 19.65 0.23
CA PHE A 73 9.09 20.39 -0.17
C PHE A 73 8.90 21.69 0.62
N ALA A 74 9.08 21.66 1.94
CA ALA A 74 8.99 22.86 2.77
C ALA A 74 10.02 23.93 2.38
N LYS A 75 11.27 23.53 2.07
CA LYS A 75 12.31 24.45 1.56
C LYS A 75 11.94 25.05 0.20
N LEU A 76 11.44 24.23 -0.72
CA LEU A 76 11.04 24.69 -2.06
C LEU A 76 9.88 25.70 -1.97
N PHE A 77 8.87 25.41 -1.15
CA PHE A 77 7.77 26.35 -0.93
C PHE A 77 8.21 27.66 -0.27
N ALA A 78 9.16 27.61 0.67
CA ALA A 78 9.73 28.81 1.26
C ALA A 78 10.49 29.66 0.23
N ALA A 79 11.29 29.02 -0.65
CA ALA A 79 12.01 29.70 -1.74
C ALA A 79 11.04 30.37 -2.73
N LEU A 80 9.89 29.75 -2.97
CA LEU A 80 8.80 30.28 -3.79
C LEU A 80 7.90 31.31 -3.07
N GLN A 81 8.21 31.67 -1.82
CA GLN A 81 7.45 32.62 -1.00
C GLN A 81 5.98 32.21 -0.77
N CYS A 82 5.67 30.91 -0.76
CA CYS A 82 4.35 30.42 -0.41
C CYS A 82 4.10 30.59 1.10
N PRO A 83 2.99 31.22 1.55
CA PRO A 83 2.66 31.29 2.97
C PRO A 83 2.39 29.90 3.55
N GLN A 84 3.06 29.56 4.65
CA GLN A 84 2.87 28.30 5.33
C GLN A 84 1.66 28.38 6.29
N ILE A 85 0.71 27.46 6.16
CA ILE A 85 -0.52 27.40 6.97
C ILE A 85 -0.19 27.06 8.43
N CYS A 86 0.69 26.08 8.62
CA CYS A 86 1.12 25.56 9.91
C CYS A 86 2.53 24.91 9.81
N PRO A 87 3.26 24.72 10.92
CA PRO A 87 4.56 24.03 10.91
C PRO A 87 4.53 22.67 10.18
N ILE A 88 5.68 22.23 9.67
CA ILE A 88 5.80 20.92 9.02
C ILE A 88 5.54 19.81 10.04
N GLY A 89 4.67 18.87 9.69
CA GLY A 89 4.48 17.65 10.47
C GLY A 89 5.53 16.60 10.12
N LEU A 90 6.05 15.90 11.11
CA LEU A 90 7.09 14.88 10.95
C LEU A 90 6.58 13.56 11.54
N GLY A 91 6.19 12.63 10.69
CA GLY A 91 5.77 11.28 11.10
C GLY A 91 6.95 10.31 11.15
N ASP A 92 7.06 9.56 12.24
CA ASP A 92 8.10 8.56 12.48
C ASP A 92 7.56 7.12 12.47
N ASP A 93 7.93 6.35 11.44
CA ASP A 93 7.55 4.93 11.27
C ASP A 93 8.15 4.01 12.34
N SER A 94 9.22 4.45 13.03
CA SER A 94 9.75 3.67 14.15
C SER A 94 8.89 3.78 15.41
N GLY A 95 8.05 4.81 15.49
CA GLY A 95 7.04 5.01 16.52
C GLY A 95 5.63 4.78 15.96
N SER A 96 4.82 5.83 15.93
CA SER A 96 3.46 5.77 15.38
C SER A 96 3.20 6.99 14.49
N ILE A 97 3.45 6.83 13.19
CA ILE A 97 3.12 7.84 12.17
C ILE A 97 1.67 8.32 12.30
N HIS A 98 0.74 7.43 12.64
CA HIS A 98 -0.66 7.80 12.79
C HIS A 98 -0.89 8.75 13.98
N SER A 99 -0.20 8.51 15.09
CA SER A 99 -0.23 9.42 16.25
C SER A 99 0.34 10.78 15.86
N ASP A 100 1.53 10.79 15.23
CA ASP A 100 2.18 12.02 14.78
C ASP A 100 1.31 12.81 13.80
N PHE A 101 0.64 12.10 12.88
CA PHE A 101 -0.31 12.69 11.94
C PHE A 101 -1.50 13.31 12.65
N ASN A 102 -2.08 12.65 13.65
CA ASN A 102 -3.21 13.20 14.40
C ASN A 102 -2.83 14.41 15.24
N VAL A 103 -1.64 14.41 15.85
CA VAL A 103 -1.12 15.58 16.57
C VAL A 103 -1.00 16.77 15.61
N TRP A 104 -0.37 16.57 14.46
CA TRP A 104 -0.21 17.63 13.45
C TRP A 104 -1.55 18.08 12.86
N LEU A 105 -2.41 17.14 12.47
CA LEU A 105 -3.71 17.44 11.87
C LEU A 105 -4.59 18.26 12.82
N ARG A 106 -4.70 17.83 14.08
CA ARG A 106 -5.61 18.43 15.07
C ARG A 106 -5.02 19.64 15.76
N GLY A 107 -3.73 19.60 16.10
CA GLY A 107 -3.04 20.66 16.83
C GLY A 107 -2.65 21.84 15.93
N ASP A 108 -2.17 21.53 14.72
CA ASP A 108 -1.54 22.54 13.87
C ASP A 108 -2.39 22.90 12.65
N LEU A 109 -2.83 21.91 11.85
CA LEU A 109 -3.44 22.17 10.56
C LEU A 109 -4.90 22.65 10.65
N LEU A 110 -5.78 21.86 11.29
CA LEU A 110 -7.21 22.14 11.30
C LEU A 110 -7.57 23.49 11.95
N PRO A 111 -7.00 23.88 13.11
CA PRO A 111 -7.29 25.19 13.71
C PRO A 111 -6.94 26.35 12.78
N LYS A 112 -5.84 26.22 12.02
CA LYS A 112 -5.41 27.23 11.05
C LYS A 112 -6.29 27.24 9.81
N LEU A 113 -6.67 26.07 9.29
CA LEU A 113 -7.60 25.97 8.16
C LEU A 113 -8.97 26.56 8.48
N GLN A 114 -9.45 26.44 9.72
CA GLN A 114 -10.74 27.00 10.13
C GLN A 114 -10.80 28.54 9.99
N LEU A 115 -9.65 29.22 10.06
CA LEU A 115 -9.56 30.67 9.80
C LEU A 115 -9.87 31.02 8.34
N TYR A 116 -9.48 30.15 7.40
CA TYR A 116 -9.74 30.30 5.97
C TYR A 116 -11.11 29.75 5.57
N PHE A 117 -11.56 28.70 6.26
CA PHE A 117 -12.80 27.99 6.00
C PHE A 117 -13.67 27.90 7.26
N PRO A 118 -14.42 28.95 7.64
CA PRO A 118 -15.17 28.98 8.90
C PRO A 118 -16.24 27.89 9.03
N LYS A 119 -16.72 27.34 7.90
CA LYS A 119 -17.68 26.23 7.84
C LYS A 119 -17.02 24.85 7.95
N LEU A 120 -15.69 24.78 8.06
CA LEU A 120 -14.97 23.53 8.26
C LEU A 120 -15.31 22.99 9.65
N ASP A 121 -15.99 21.86 9.70
CA ASP A 121 -16.31 21.21 10.96
C ASP A 121 -15.04 20.55 11.54
N THR A 122 -14.45 21.22 12.53
CA THR A 122 -13.30 20.72 13.29
C THR A 122 -13.73 19.84 14.47
N SER A 123 -15.01 19.85 14.84
CA SER A 123 -15.57 19.04 15.93
C SER A 123 -15.79 17.57 15.55
N ALA A 124 -15.97 17.30 14.25
CA ALA A 124 -16.00 15.95 13.68
C ALA A 124 -14.64 15.21 13.75
N CYS A 125 -13.58 15.85 14.25
CA CYS A 125 -12.24 15.27 14.31
C CYS A 125 -11.84 14.73 15.70
N GLY A 126 -12.76 14.63 16.68
CA GLY A 126 -12.53 13.92 17.96
C GLY A 126 -12.51 12.39 17.82
N ASP A 127 -12.75 11.63 18.89
CA ASP A 127 -13.13 10.18 18.84
C ASP A 127 -14.50 9.96 18.14
N VAL A 128 -14.98 10.99 17.43
CA VAL A 128 -16.20 11.03 16.67
C VAL A 128 -15.93 10.36 15.33
N VAL A 129 -16.43 9.14 15.27
CA VAL A 129 -16.62 8.31 14.10
C VAL A 129 -16.97 9.14 12.84
N HIS A 130 -16.01 9.30 11.91
CA HIS A 130 -16.19 10.10 10.69
C HIS A 130 -17.17 9.46 9.71
N PRO A 131 -18.38 10.01 9.45
CA PRO A 131 -19.43 9.35 8.66
C PRO A 131 -18.86 8.80 7.36
N TYR A 132 -19.01 7.49 7.12
CA TYR A 132 -18.51 6.82 5.94
C TYR A 132 -19.12 7.52 4.72
N ARG A 133 -18.24 8.13 3.92
CA ARG A 133 -18.61 8.72 2.64
C ARG A 133 -17.99 7.87 1.55
N SER A 134 -18.84 7.23 0.78
CA SER A 134 -18.38 6.33 -0.26
C SER A 134 -17.56 7.11 -1.30
N ALA A 135 -16.32 6.70 -1.53
CA ALA A 135 -15.50 7.25 -2.60
C ALA A 135 -15.79 6.57 -3.96
N LEU A 136 -16.48 5.43 -3.91
CA LEU A 136 -16.82 4.59 -5.05
C LEU A 136 -18.33 4.44 -5.21
N ASP A 137 -18.83 4.79 -6.39
CA ASP A 137 -20.15 4.37 -6.83
C ASP A 137 -20.04 2.94 -7.36
N ILE A 138 -20.63 1.98 -6.64
CA ILE A 138 -20.56 0.54 -6.94
C ILE A 138 -21.92 0.07 -7.45
N THR A 139 -21.92 -0.50 -8.65
CA THR A 139 -23.11 -1.09 -9.26
C THR A 139 -22.92 -2.60 -9.42
N PHE A 140 -23.78 -3.39 -8.79
CA PHE A 140 -23.82 -4.84 -8.93
C PHE A 140 -24.57 -5.24 -10.21
N LEU A 141 -24.06 -6.23 -10.92
CA LEU A 141 -24.59 -6.70 -12.19
C LEU A 141 -25.44 -7.97 -11.97
N SER A 142 -26.61 -8.03 -12.62
CA SER A 142 -27.63 -9.07 -12.39
C SER A 142 -27.48 -10.35 -13.21
N GLN A 143 -26.56 -10.42 -14.19
CA GLN A 143 -26.33 -11.62 -15.02
C GLN A 143 -24.85 -11.82 -15.37
N GLN A 144 -24.47 -13.08 -15.60
CA GLN A 144 -23.17 -13.47 -16.15
C GLN A 144 -22.95 -12.75 -17.47
N CYS A 145 -22.06 -11.77 -17.48
CA CYS A 145 -21.73 -11.03 -18.68
C CYS A 145 -20.80 -11.91 -19.53
N GLU A 146 -21.24 -12.45 -20.67
CA GLU A 146 -20.35 -13.18 -21.61
C GLU A 146 -19.11 -12.33 -21.98
N SER A 147 -19.29 -11.01 -22.02
CA SER A 147 -18.22 -10.04 -22.21
C SER A 147 -17.21 -10.05 -21.07
N TYR A 148 -17.63 -10.31 -19.81
CA TYR A 148 -16.73 -10.53 -18.68
C TYR A 148 -15.99 -11.86 -18.79
N THR A 149 -16.61 -12.96 -19.20
CA THR A 149 -15.92 -14.24 -19.39
C THR A 149 -14.81 -14.14 -20.44
N LYS A 150 -15.10 -13.49 -21.58
CA LYS A 150 -14.10 -13.19 -22.62
C LYS A 150 -13.03 -12.22 -22.13
N TYR A 151 -13.41 -11.18 -21.38
CA TYR A 151 -12.48 -10.23 -20.76
C TYR A 151 -11.55 -10.91 -19.76
N ARG A 152 -12.07 -11.75 -18.86
CA ARG A 152 -11.33 -12.55 -17.87
C ARG A 152 -10.35 -13.51 -18.57
N GLN A 153 -10.79 -14.19 -19.63
CA GLN A 153 -9.91 -15.03 -20.45
C GLN A 153 -8.78 -14.22 -21.13
N SER A 154 -9.07 -12.99 -21.58
CA SER A 154 -8.05 -12.10 -22.16
C SER A 154 -7.06 -11.56 -21.12
N LEU A 155 -7.54 -11.25 -19.90
CA LEU A 155 -6.72 -10.78 -18.79
C LEU A 155 -5.74 -11.89 -18.33
N HIS A 156 -6.19 -13.16 -18.30
CA HIS A 156 -5.36 -14.34 -18.04
C HIS A 156 -4.24 -14.53 -19.04
N ARG A 157 -4.47 -14.21 -20.32
CA ARG A 157 -3.44 -14.36 -21.36
C ARG A 157 -2.43 -13.22 -21.40
N SER A 158 -2.76 -12.04 -20.88
CA SER A 158 -1.95 -10.82 -21.05
C SER A 158 -1.36 -10.27 -19.76
N CYS A 159 -1.56 -10.93 -18.61
CA CYS A 159 -1.13 -10.48 -17.28
C CYS A 159 -1.65 -9.07 -16.92
N ARG A 160 -2.67 -8.57 -17.62
CA ARG A 160 -3.26 -7.23 -17.40
C ARG A 160 -4.07 -7.15 -16.11
N PHE A 161 -4.26 -8.25 -15.39
CA PHE A 161 -4.95 -8.27 -14.09
C PHE A 161 -4.39 -7.24 -13.10
N PHE A 162 -3.07 -7.08 -13.07
CA PHE A 162 -2.39 -6.17 -12.15
C PHE A 162 -1.87 -4.91 -12.84
N SER A 163 -2.26 -4.64 -14.10
CA SER A 163 -1.95 -3.37 -14.74
C SER A 163 -2.77 -2.29 -14.06
N ASN A 164 -2.24 -1.74 -12.98
CA ASN A 164 -2.78 -0.55 -12.37
C ASN A 164 -2.63 0.56 -13.41
N PRO A 165 -3.73 1.18 -13.89
CA PRO A 165 -3.63 2.27 -14.86
C PRO A 165 -2.82 3.48 -14.35
N LEU A 166 -2.48 3.52 -13.06
CA LEU A 166 -1.59 4.51 -12.42
C LEU A 166 -0.15 4.04 -12.20
N ARG A 167 0.17 2.75 -12.39
CA ARG A 167 1.55 2.22 -12.31
C ARG A 167 1.90 1.65 -13.68
N GLU A 168 2.69 2.40 -14.44
CA GLU A 168 3.18 2.08 -15.79
C GLU A 168 4.05 0.80 -15.88
N GLN A 169 4.16 0.01 -14.80
CA GLN A 169 4.99 -1.19 -14.77
C GLN A 169 4.19 -2.39 -15.26
N ARG A 170 4.56 -2.86 -16.45
CA ARG A 170 4.04 -4.08 -17.04
C ARG A 170 4.40 -5.27 -16.13
N THR A 171 3.38 -5.99 -15.69
CA THR A 171 3.52 -7.20 -14.88
C THR A 171 3.68 -8.44 -15.75
N ASP A 172 4.44 -9.41 -15.25
CA ASP A 172 4.67 -10.72 -15.86
C ASP A 172 4.30 -11.84 -14.87
N ILE A 173 4.17 -13.07 -15.39
CA ILE A 173 4.04 -14.28 -14.57
C ILE A 173 5.42 -14.91 -14.38
N PHE A 174 5.77 -15.12 -13.13
CA PHE A 174 6.96 -15.80 -12.68
C PHE A 174 6.60 -17.19 -12.17
N VAL A 175 7.16 -18.20 -12.82
CA VAL A 175 7.04 -19.60 -12.46
C VAL A 175 8.21 -19.99 -11.56
N VAL A 176 7.92 -20.65 -10.44
CA VAL A 176 8.91 -21.24 -9.55
C VAL A 176 9.62 -22.39 -10.28
N ARG A 177 10.93 -22.25 -10.44
CA ARG A 177 11.80 -23.24 -11.10
C ARG A 177 12.51 -24.13 -10.08
N GLU A 178 12.87 -23.56 -8.94
CA GLU A 178 13.58 -24.27 -7.87
C GLU A 178 13.26 -23.63 -6.52
N VAL A 179 13.16 -24.47 -5.48
CA VAL A 179 12.98 -24.06 -4.09
C VAL A 179 13.94 -24.87 -3.23
N GLN A 180 14.74 -24.19 -2.40
CA GLN A 180 15.65 -24.82 -1.44
C GLN A 180 15.53 -24.15 -0.08
N GLU A 181 15.39 -24.94 0.98
CA GLU A 181 15.51 -24.47 2.37
C GLU A 181 16.98 -24.23 2.71
N LEU A 182 17.28 -23.06 3.28
CA LEU A 182 18.65 -22.65 3.63
C LEU A 182 18.95 -22.83 5.13
N LEU A 183 17.94 -22.98 5.98
CA LEU A 183 18.14 -23.22 7.40
C LEU A 183 18.37 -24.70 7.71
N HIS A 184 19.10 -24.97 8.81
CA HIS A 184 19.25 -26.31 9.37
C HIS A 184 17.93 -26.83 9.96
N CYS A 185 17.80 -28.16 10.04
CA CYS A 185 16.58 -28.83 10.48
C CYS A 185 16.07 -28.36 11.86
N ASP A 186 16.96 -28.01 12.78
CA ASP A 186 16.59 -27.59 14.13
C ASP A 186 15.84 -26.24 14.12
N LEU A 187 16.30 -25.30 13.30
CA LEU A 187 15.63 -24.00 13.13
C LEU A 187 14.31 -24.15 12.37
N VAL A 188 14.26 -25.06 11.41
CA VAL A 188 13.01 -25.39 10.69
C VAL A 188 12.00 -26.02 11.64
N ALA A 189 12.44 -26.92 12.52
CA ALA A 189 11.60 -27.51 13.56
C ALA A 189 11.09 -26.46 14.57
N ALA A 190 11.86 -25.39 14.81
CA ALA A 190 11.45 -24.23 15.60
C ALA A 190 10.48 -23.28 14.86
N GLY A 191 10.10 -23.57 13.61
CA GLY A 191 9.15 -22.80 12.82
C GLY A 191 9.77 -21.64 12.03
N GLU A 192 11.09 -21.50 12.01
CA GLU A 192 11.78 -20.56 11.11
C GLU A 192 11.98 -21.18 9.73
N SER A 193 11.99 -20.34 8.68
CA SER A 193 12.32 -20.80 7.33
C SER A 193 12.97 -19.67 6.55
N VAL A 194 14.02 -19.99 5.80
CA VAL A 194 14.65 -19.09 4.85
C VAL A 194 14.86 -19.87 3.56
N LYS A 195 14.12 -19.51 2.51
CA LYS A 195 14.20 -20.22 1.24
C LYS A 195 14.95 -19.45 0.18
N ARG A 196 15.77 -20.17 -0.57
CA ARG A 196 16.25 -19.75 -1.89
C ARG A 196 15.24 -20.19 -2.92
N ILE A 197 14.76 -19.26 -3.73
CA ILE A 197 13.73 -19.52 -4.75
C ILE A 197 14.23 -18.98 -6.08
N ILE A 198 14.21 -19.80 -7.12
CA ILE A 198 14.49 -19.40 -8.50
C ILE A 198 13.18 -19.21 -9.24
N LEU A 199 12.99 -18.03 -9.81
CA LEU A 199 11.81 -17.61 -10.54
C LEU A 199 12.18 -17.30 -11.99
N GLY A 200 11.38 -17.77 -12.96
CA GLY A 200 11.53 -17.44 -14.38
C GLY A 200 10.19 -17.16 -15.04
N ASN A 201 10.16 -16.44 -16.15
CA ASN A 201 8.94 -16.24 -16.93
C ASN A 201 8.96 -17.13 -18.20
N ASP A 202 7.98 -16.99 -19.09
CA ASP A 202 7.92 -17.72 -20.37
C ASP A 202 8.98 -17.26 -21.38
N THR A 203 9.69 -16.17 -21.08
CA THR A 203 10.75 -15.60 -21.93
C THR A 203 12.06 -15.50 -21.14
N ARG A 204 12.67 -14.32 -21.11
CA ARG A 204 13.87 -14.01 -20.34
C ARG A 204 13.53 -12.95 -19.31
N VAL A 205 13.87 -13.18 -18.05
CA VAL A 205 13.81 -12.14 -17.03
C VAL A 205 14.99 -11.18 -17.22
N VAL A 206 14.70 -9.92 -17.54
CA VAL A 206 15.73 -8.88 -17.74
C VAL A 206 15.94 -8.10 -16.45
N TYR A 207 17.12 -8.24 -15.85
CA TYR A 207 17.47 -7.58 -14.59
C TYR A 207 18.97 -7.25 -14.50
N ARG A 208 19.36 -6.42 -13.53
CA ARG A 208 20.75 -6.19 -13.11
C ARG A 208 20.93 -6.73 -11.70
N THR A 209 22.16 -7.08 -11.34
CA THR A 209 22.49 -7.47 -9.95
C THR A 209 21.96 -6.42 -8.97
N ALA A 210 21.36 -6.89 -7.88
CA ALA A 210 20.73 -6.10 -6.82
C ALA A 210 19.55 -5.20 -7.25
N ASP A 211 18.99 -5.41 -8.44
CA ASP A 211 17.60 -4.98 -8.69
C ASP A 211 16.63 -5.73 -7.76
N ASP A 212 15.41 -5.23 -7.65
CA ASP A 212 14.36 -5.88 -6.88
C ASP A 212 13.37 -6.58 -7.80
N ILE A 213 12.78 -7.68 -7.34
CA ILE A 213 11.56 -8.25 -7.90
C ILE A 213 10.39 -7.93 -6.96
N ALA A 214 9.33 -7.35 -7.52
CA ALA A 214 8.07 -7.10 -6.84
C ALA A 214 7.12 -8.28 -7.10
N ILE A 215 6.57 -8.87 -6.04
CA ILE A 215 5.66 -10.02 -6.12
C ILE A 215 4.32 -9.64 -5.51
N TYR A 216 3.25 -9.83 -6.27
CA TYR A 216 1.87 -9.68 -5.80
C TYR A 216 1.44 -10.97 -5.09
N PRO A 217 1.16 -10.92 -3.78
CA PRO A 217 0.54 -12.03 -3.09
C PRO A 217 -0.95 -12.10 -3.41
N HIS A 218 -1.58 -13.20 -3.02
CA HIS A 218 -3.03 -13.38 -3.06
C HIS A 218 -3.56 -13.94 -1.74
N ASN A 219 -4.79 -13.64 -1.38
CA ASN A 219 -5.42 -14.22 -0.20
C ASN A 219 -5.77 -15.70 -0.47
N THR A 220 -5.75 -16.53 0.57
CA THR A 220 -6.05 -17.96 0.42
C THR A 220 -7.54 -18.19 0.27
N ASP A 221 -7.93 -19.32 -0.33
CA ASP A 221 -9.34 -19.66 -0.52
C ASP A 221 -10.07 -19.78 0.82
N GLU A 222 -9.42 -20.30 1.87
CA GLU A 222 -10.01 -20.41 3.20
C GLU A 222 -10.36 -19.03 3.77
N LEU A 223 -9.44 -18.07 3.63
CA LEU A 223 -9.66 -16.70 4.10
C LEU A 223 -10.78 -16.02 3.29
N VAL A 224 -10.75 -16.14 1.96
CA VAL A 224 -11.77 -15.56 1.08
C VAL A 224 -13.15 -16.17 1.36
N ASN A 225 -13.23 -17.49 1.55
CA ASN A 225 -14.48 -18.16 1.89
C ASN A 225 -15.02 -17.67 3.24
N ALA A 226 -14.18 -17.54 4.27
CA ALA A 226 -14.59 -16.99 5.56
C ALA A 226 -15.18 -15.57 5.46
N PHE A 227 -14.62 -14.72 4.58
CA PHE A 227 -15.20 -13.39 4.29
C PHE A 227 -16.54 -13.49 3.56
N VAL A 228 -16.64 -14.35 2.56
CA VAL A 228 -17.88 -14.56 1.80
C VAL A 228 -19.00 -15.04 2.74
N ASP A 229 -18.69 -15.95 3.65
CA ASP A 229 -19.63 -16.49 4.64
C ASP A 229 -20.07 -15.41 5.64
N ILE A 230 -19.16 -14.58 6.15
CA ILE A 230 -19.53 -13.49 7.08
C ILE A 230 -20.37 -12.41 6.38
N LEU A 231 -20.04 -12.09 5.13
CA LEU A 231 -20.75 -11.06 4.37
C LEU A 231 -22.08 -11.55 3.79
N GLN A 232 -22.30 -12.87 3.76
CA GLN A 232 -23.51 -13.49 3.19
C GLN A 232 -23.76 -13.04 1.73
N VAL A 233 -22.70 -13.03 0.91
CA VAL A 233 -22.74 -12.57 -0.49
C VAL A 233 -22.41 -13.71 -1.45
N ASP A 234 -22.96 -13.69 -2.66
CA ASP A 234 -22.52 -14.61 -3.71
C ASP A 234 -21.13 -14.18 -4.23
N PRO A 235 -20.08 -15.03 -4.10
CA PRO A 235 -18.72 -14.70 -4.53
C PRO A 235 -18.59 -14.48 -6.05
N THR A 236 -19.53 -14.98 -6.85
CA THR A 236 -19.55 -14.83 -8.31
C THR A 236 -20.19 -13.52 -8.77
N THR A 237 -20.83 -12.79 -7.84
CA THR A 237 -21.45 -11.49 -8.12
C THR A 237 -20.44 -10.54 -8.77
N LEU A 238 -20.81 -10.00 -9.92
CA LEU A 238 -20.00 -9.02 -10.64
C LEU A 238 -20.40 -7.61 -10.26
N PHE A 239 -19.42 -6.72 -10.21
CA PHE A 239 -19.65 -5.30 -9.96
C PHE A 239 -18.75 -4.41 -10.80
N ILE A 240 -19.21 -3.17 -10.99
CA ILE A 240 -18.46 -2.07 -11.58
C ILE A 240 -18.33 -0.98 -10.51
N ALA A 241 -17.16 -0.36 -10.41
CA ALA A 241 -16.92 0.77 -9.51
C ALA A 241 -16.43 2.00 -10.27
N LYS A 242 -16.97 3.17 -9.93
CA LYS A 242 -16.56 4.47 -10.49
C LYS A 242 -16.24 5.44 -9.36
N SER A 243 -15.26 6.34 -9.54
CA SER A 243 -15.01 7.40 -8.57
C SER A 243 -16.17 8.38 -8.52
N VAL A 244 -16.69 8.64 -7.32
CA VAL A 244 -17.73 9.66 -7.09
C VAL A 244 -17.23 11.08 -7.44
N SER A 245 -15.97 11.40 -7.11
CA SER A 245 -15.44 12.77 -7.24
C SER A 245 -14.87 13.12 -8.61
N LYS A 246 -14.39 12.13 -9.38
CA LYS A 246 -13.64 12.38 -10.62
C LYS A 246 -14.26 11.75 -11.87
N ASN A 247 -15.39 11.04 -11.77
CA ASN A 247 -15.98 10.30 -12.89
C ASN A 247 -14.94 9.41 -13.63
N ARG A 248 -13.90 8.97 -12.92
CA ARG A 248 -12.79 8.13 -13.41
C ARG A 248 -12.74 6.85 -12.60
N ILE A 249 -12.30 5.75 -13.20
CA ILE A 249 -12.15 4.47 -12.51
C ILE A 249 -11.05 4.63 -11.45
N MET A 250 -11.38 4.42 -10.17
CA MET A 250 -10.38 4.28 -9.12
C MET A 250 -9.67 2.94 -9.28
N SER A 251 -8.35 2.97 -9.21
CA SER A 251 -7.45 1.88 -9.60
C SER A 251 -7.30 0.76 -8.55
N LYS A 252 -8.33 0.44 -7.75
CA LYS A 252 -8.20 -0.60 -6.72
C LYS A 252 -8.24 -2.00 -7.32
N PHE A 253 -9.10 -2.19 -8.31
CA PHE A 253 -9.30 -3.45 -9.03
C PHE A 253 -9.73 -3.13 -10.48
N PRO A 254 -9.46 -4.04 -11.43
CA PRO A 254 -10.04 -3.94 -12.77
C PRO A 254 -11.56 -4.06 -12.68
N VAL A 255 -12.28 -3.37 -13.57
CA VAL A 255 -13.74 -3.44 -13.66
C VAL A 255 -14.17 -3.88 -15.07
N PRO A 256 -15.20 -4.72 -15.22
CA PRO A 256 -15.96 -5.41 -14.16
C PRO A 256 -15.12 -6.44 -13.36
N CYS A 257 -15.43 -6.62 -12.08
CA CYS A 257 -14.74 -7.53 -11.16
C CYS A 257 -15.75 -8.45 -10.45
N SER A 258 -15.35 -9.67 -10.11
CA SER A 258 -16.14 -10.51 -9.19
C SER A 258 -15.75 -10.22 -7.74
N VAL A 259 -16.68 -10.45 -6.81
CA VAL A 259 -16.40 -10.36 -5.37
C VAL A 259 -15.23 -11.27 -4.98
N ARG A 260 -15.20 -12.51 -5.50
CA ARG A 260 -14.10 -13.45 -5.25
C ARG A 260 -12.75 -12.89 -5.71
N ASP A 261 -12.64 -12.37 -6.93
CA ASP A 261 -11.34 -11.86 -7.40
C ASP A 261 -10.90 -10.61 -6.63
N ALA A 262 -11.85 -9.73 -6.29
CA ALA A 262 -11.59 -8.54 -5.48
C ALA A 262 -10.94 -8.92 -4.14
N LEU A 263 -11.55 -9.88 -3.43
CA LEU A 263 -11.05 -10.39 -2.17
C LEU A 263 -9.80 -11.26 -2.32
N THR A 264 -9.60 -11.95 -3.44
CA THR A 264 -8.44 -12.85 -3.63
C THR A 264 -7.18 -12.08 -4.04
N TYR A 265 -7.28 -11.18 -5.01
CA TYR A 265 -6.10 -10.62 -5.70
C TYR A 265 -5.89 -9.13 -5.47
N TYR A 266 -6.96 -8.38 -5.22
CA TYR A 266 -6.90 -6.92 -5.33
C TYR A 266 -7.01 -6.17 -4.02
N LEU A 267 -7.57 -6.77 -2.97
CA LEU A 267 -7.77 -6.13 -1.68
C LEU A 267 -6.92 -6.80 -0.59
N ASP A 268 -6.29 -5.97 0.24
CA ASP A 268 -5.68 -6.43 1.48
C ASP A 268 -6.80 -6.62 2.52
N ILE A 269 -7.13 -7.89 2.79
CA ILE A 269 -8.18 -8.31 3.73
C ILE A 269 -7.61 -8.82 5.06
N GLU A 270 -6.29 -8.77 5.23
CA GLU A 270 -5.64 -9.15 6.49
C GLU A 270 -5.34 -7.91 7.33
N THR A 271 -4.81 -6.85 6.72
CA THR A 271 -4.37 -5.66 7.46
C THR A 271 -5.56 -4.82 7.92
N CYS A 272 -5.75 -4.71 9.22
CA CYS A 272 -6.70 -3.74 9.77
C CYS A 272 -6.15 -2.32 9.65
N THR A 273 -6.97 -1.41 9.13
CA THR A 273 -6.64 0.01 8.96
C THR A 273 -7.55 0.90 9.80
N PHE A 274 -7.10 2.12 10.10
CA PHE A 274 -7.93 3.11 10.81
C PHE A 274 -9.22 3.43 10.05
N ALA A 275 -9.19 3.45 8.71
CA ALA A 275 -10.39 3.64 7.89
C ALA A 275 -11.42 2.51 8.12
N PHE A 276 -10.95 1.25 8.18
CA PHE A 276 -11.80 0.10 8.47
C PHE A 276 -12.36 0.12 9.89
N LEU A 277 -11.54 0.49 10.89
CA LEU A 277 -12.01 0.63 12.28
C LEU A 277 -13.07 1.72 12.41
N ASN A 278 -12.89 2.87 11.75
CA ASN A 278 -13.88 3.94 11.74
C ASN A 278 -15.20 3.49 11.11
N LEU A 279 -15.15 2.72 10.01
CA LEU A 279 -16.35 2.09 9.44
C LEU A 279 -17.03 1.15 10.45
N CYS A 280 -16.25 0.29 11.12
CA CYS A 280 -16.78 -0.63 12.13
C CYS A 280 -17.46 0.12 13.28
N LEU A 281 -16.85 1.20 13.78
CA LEU A 281 -17.42 2.02 14.85
C LEU A 281 -18.77 2.66 14.49
N GLN A 282 -19.03 2.91 13.21
CA GLN A 282 -20.34 3.44 12.76
C GLN A 282 -21.45 2.41 12.82
N LEU A 283 -21.09 1.20 12.43
CA LEU A 283 -22.03 0.11 12.31
C LEU A 283 -22.23 -0.59 13.66
N CYS A 284 -21.24 -0.49 14.55
CA CYS A 284 -21.27 -1.11 15.86
C CYS A 284 -22.22 -0.40 16.81
N GLN A 285 -23.26 -1.11 17.25
CA GLN A 285 -24.20 -0.62 18.27
C GLN A 285 -23.84 -1.07 19.69
N ASN A 286 -23.10 -2.18 19.83
CA ASN A 286 -22.72 -2.73 21.14
C ASN A 286 -21.64 -1.86 21.81
N SER A 287 -21.91 -1.42 23.05
CA SER A 287 -21.01 -0.54 23.81
C SER A 287 -19.65 -1.16 24.15
N GLN A 288 -19.60 -2.47 24.43
CA GLN A 288 -18.35 -3.19 24.70
C GLN A 288 -17.49 -3.28 23.44
N HIS A 289 -18.09 -3.63 22.29
CA HIS A 289 -17.39 -3.69 21.02
C HIS A 289 -16.90 -2.30 20.57
N GLN A 290 -17.69 -1.25 20.80
CA GLN A 290 -17.24 0.12 20.53
C GLN A 290 -16.01 0.50 21.37
N SER A 291 -15.97 0.13 22.65
CA SER A 291 -14.80 0.38 23.51
C SER A 291 -13.55 -0.33 22.98
N LEU A 292 -13.66 -1.60 22.59
CA LEU A 292 -12.57 -2.36 21.96
C LEU A 292 -12.08 -1.69 20.67
N LEU A 293 -13.00 -1.29 19.79
CA LEU A 293 -12.65 -0.64 18.52
C LEU A 293 -11.96 0.73 18.74
N ARG A 294 -12.37 1.50 19.75
CA ARG A 294 -11.71 2.76 20.13
C ARG A 294 -10.31 2.52 20.70
N GLU A 295 -10.14 1.49 21.53
CA GLU A 295 -8.82 1.09 22.03
C GLU A 295 -7.87 0.74 20.88
N LEU A 296 -8.35 0.00 19.87
CA LEU A 296 -7.56 -0.35 18.68
C LEU A 296 -7.19 0.86 17.81
N LEU A 297 -8.04 1.89 17.77
CA LEU A 297 -7.70 3.16 17.11
C LEU A 297 -6.54 3.90 17.80
N HIS A 298 -6.36 3.71 19.11
CA HIS A 298 -5.30 4.37 19.87
C HIS A 298 -4.01 3.54 19.91
N THR A 299 -4.10 2.21 19.97
CA THR A 299 -2.96 1.29 20.21
C THR A 299 -2.29 0.72 18.96
N ASN A 300 -2.67 1.21 17.78
CA ASN A 300 -2.27 0.71 16.45
C ASN A 300 -2.89 -0.66 16.08
N PRO A 301 -3.72 -0.73 15.03
CA PRO A 301 -4.51 -1.92 14.71
C PRO A 301 -3.72 -3.07 14.05
N HIS A 302 -2.42 -2.93 13.76
CA HIS A 302 -1.67 -3.91 12.96
C HIS A 302 -1.55 -5.32 13.58
N HIS A 303 -1.89 -5.48 14.85
CA HIS A 303 -1.88 -6.76 15.55
C HIS A 303 -3.20 -7.54 15.45
N VAL A 304 -4.24 -6.97 14.84
CA VAL A 304 -5.56 -7.61 14.65
C VAL A 304 -5.91 -7.61 13.16
N THR A 305 -6.47 -8.72 12.67
CA THR A 305 -6.92 -8.81 11.28
C THR A 305 -8.34 -8.27 11.09
N VAL A 306 -8.67 -7.88 9.85
CA VAL A 306 -10.03 -7.48 9.47
C VAL A 306 -11.04 -8.58 9.83
N LEU A 307 -10.72 -9.84 9.50
CA LEU A 307 -11.58 -10.99 9.81
C LEU A 307 -11.82 -11.14 11.32
N GLN A 308 -10.77 -11.01 12.14
CA GLN A 308 -10.89 -11.11 13.59
C GLN A 308 -11.81 -10.04 14.17
N ILE A 309 -11.79 -8.81 13.62
CA ILE A 309 -12.69 -7.74 14.06
C ILE A 309 -14.13 -8.05 13.68
N LEU A 310 -14.38 -8.48 12.43
CA LEU A 310 -15.73 -8.84 11.98
C LEU A 310 -16.32 -9.96 12.86
N GLN A 311 -15.52 -10.98 13.18
CA GLN A 311 -15.93 -12.10 14.02
C GLN A 311 -16.11 -11.71 15.49
N ARG A 312 -15.17 -10.96 16.08
CA ARG A 312 -15.23 -10.58 17.50
C ARG A 312 -16.34 -9.58 17.79
N CYS A 313 -16.62 -8.68 16.85
CA CYS A 313 -17.59 -7.62 17.04
C CYS A 313 -18.98 -7.96 16.47
N ASP A 314 -19.14 -9.13 15.84
CA ASP A 314 -20.37 -9.59 15.17
C ASP A 314 -20.95 -8.51 14.22
N LEU A 315 -20.08 -7.95 13.38
CA LEU A 315 -20.42 -6.80 12.53
C LEU A 315 -20.80 -7.24 11.13
N HIS A 316 -22.04 -6.94 10.73
CA HIS A 316 -22.50 -7.10 9.36
C HIS A 316 -22.19 -5.86 8.53
N VAL A 317 -21.03 -5.84 7.88
CA VAL A 317 -20.59 -4.71 7.04
C VAL A 317 -21.15 -4.85 5.61
N PRO A 318 -21.86 -3.84 5.06
CA PRO A 318 -22.30 -3.87 3.68
C PRO A 318 -21.11 -4.03 2.71
N LEU A 319 -21.26 -4.92 1.72
CA LEU A 319 -20.20 -5.23 0.75
C LEU A 319 -19.64 -3.98 0.06
N GLN A 320 -20.51 -3.04 -0.34
CA GLN A 320 -20.09 -1.79 -0.96
C GLN A 320 -19.14 -0.98 -0.06
N SER A 321 -19.50 -0.83 1.22
CA SER A 321 -18.68 -0.12 2.19
C SER A 321 -17.34 -0.81 2.40
N LEU A 322 -17.34 -2.14 2.47
CA LEU A 322 -16.11 -2.92 2.62
C LEU A 322 -15.17 -2.76 1.41
N LEU A 323 -15.68 -2.94 0.19
CA LEU A 323 -14.90 -2.80 -1.05
C LEU A 323 -14.27 -1.41 -1.20
N ASP A 324 -14.98 -0.38 -0.73
CA ASP A 324 -14.48 0.99 -0.76
C ASP A 324 -13.50 1.29 0.38
N THR A 325 -13.65 0.70 1.55
CA THR A 325 -12.76 0.99 2.69
C THR A 325 -11.44 0.21 2.65
N LEU A 326 -11.45 -1.03 2.17
CA LEU A 326 -10.24 -1.86 2.12
C LEU A 326 -9.17 -1.28 1.17
N GLN A 327 -7.91 -1.49 1.53
CA GLN A 327 -6.77 -1.01 0.75
C GLN A 327 -6.46 -1.95 -0.42
N PRO A 328 -5.95 -1.42 -1.55
CA PRO A 328 -5.49 -2.27 -2.64
C PRO A 328 -4.26 -3.09 -2.23
N MET A 329 -4.21 -4.34 -2.67
CA MET A 329 -3.10 -5.26 -2.44
C MET A 329 -1.80 -4.69 -3.01
N GLN A 330 -0.78 -4.57 -2.15
CA GLN A 330 0.54 -4.07 -2.54
C GLN A 330 1.51 -5.22 -2.83
N PRO A 331 2.34 -5.10 -3.88
CA PRO A 331 3.39 -6.08 -4.11
C PRO A 331 4.47 -5.96 -3.03
N ARG A 332 5.09 -7.08 -2.67
CA ARG A 332 6.25 -7.13 -1.78
C ARG A 332 7.52 -7.18 -2.61
N LEU A 333 8.50 -6.36 -2.24
CA LEU A 333 9.77 -6.24 -2.94
C LEU A 333 10.81 -7.15 -2.29
N TYR A 334 11.52 -7.91 -3.10
CA TYR A 334 12.64 -8.74 -2.70
C TYR A 334 13.85 -8.37 -3.54
N THR A 335 14.98 -8.11 -2.89
CA THR A 335 16.24 -7.88 -3.59
C THR A 335 16.68 -9.19 -4.26
N ILE A 336 17.03 -9.10 -5.53
CA ILE A 336 17.45 -10.25 -6.33
C ILE A 336 18.84 -10.70 -5.85
N SER A 337 18.92 -11.93 -5.34
CA SER A 337 20.14 -12.56 -4.79
C SER A 337 20.94 -13.34 -5.84
N SER A 338 20.76 -13.02 -7.12
CA SER A 338 21.49 -13.61 -8.25
C SER A 338 22.16 -12.56 -9.13
N SER A 339 23.13 -13.01 -9.91
CA SER A 339 23.76 -12.22 -10.98
C SER A 339 23.24 -12.68 -12.34
N PRO A 340 22.85 -11.76 -13.24
CA PRO A 340 22.43 -12.11 -14.60
C PRO A 340 23.57 -12.72 -15.43
N ARG A 341 24.83 -12.64 -14.96
CA ARG A 341 25.97 -13.35 -15.56
C ARG A 341 25.95 -14.85 -15.26
N ARG A 342 25.36 -15.26 -14.12
CA ARG A 342 25.22 -16.66 -13.71
C ARG A 342 23.84 -17.22 -14.05
N LEU A 343 22.79 -16.43 -13.86
CA LEU A 343 21.40 -16.80 -14.15
C LEU A 343 20.80 -15.79 -15.16
N PRO A 344 21.06 -15.95 -16.47
CA PRO A 344 20.69 -14.94 -17.46
C PRO A 344 19.19 -14.90 -17.80
N LEU A 345 18.45 -15.96 -17.48
CA LEU A 345 17.04 -16.15 -17.84
C LEU A 345 16.08 -16.09 -16.65
N THR A 346 16.60 -16.29 -15.44
CA THR A 346 15.83 -16.43 -14.19
C THR A 346 16.40 -15.51 -13.12
N VAL A 347 15.60 -15.20 -12.11
CA VAL A 347 16.05 -14.46 -10.92
C VAL A 347 15.98 -15.37 -9.71
N GLN A 348 16.97 -15.23 -8.83
CA GLN A 348 16.95 -15.84 -7.50
C GLN A 348 16.55 -14.81 -6.46
N VAL A 349 15.71 -15.21 -5.51
CA VAL A 349 15.41 -14.45 -4.30
C VAL A 349 15.68 -15.29 -3.07
N THR A 350 16.04 -14.62 -1.98
CA THR A 350 16.20 -15.21 -0.66
C THR A 350 15.10 -14.66 0.24
N VAL A 351 14.23 -15.54 0.73
CA VAL A 351 13.00 -15.15 1.44
C VAL A 351 13.00 -15.76 2.83
N LYS A 352 13.02 -14.91 3.87
CA LYS A 352 12.74 -15.32 5.24
C LYS A 352 11.23 -15.33 5.47
N LEU A 353 10.72 -16.41 6.07
CA LEU A 353 9.34 -16.48 6.53
C LEU A 353 9.11 -15.43 7.60
N HIS A 354 8.23 -14.46 7.33
CA HIS A 354 7.91 -13.41 8.28
C HIS A 354 6.79 -13.88 9.20
N GLN A 355 7.07 -13.93 10.50
CA GLN A 355 6.08 -14.19 11.55
C GLN A 355 5.69 -12.86 12.21
N ARG A 356 4.39 -12.68 12.44
CA ARG A 356 3.81 -11.59 13.21
C ARG A 356 3.30 -12.17 14.52
N HIS A 357 3.90 -11.74 15.62
CA HIS A 357 3.39 -12.04 16.94
C HIS A 357 2.19 -11.13 17.22
N THR A 358 1.01 -11.72 17.45
CA THR A 358 -0.16 -10.98 17.93
C THR A 358 0.03 -10.68 19.41
N ALA A 359 -0.28 -9.45 19.85
CA ALA A 359 -0.07 -8.98 21.22
C ALA A 359 -0.95 -9.66 22.30
N SER A 360 -1.79 -10.65 21.94
CA SER A 360 -2.67 -11.36 22.86
C SER A 360 -1.95 -12.56 23.46
N ALA A 361 -1.71 -12.51 24.78
CA ALA A 361 -1.12 -13.55 25.62
C ALA A 361 -2.04 -14.78 25.83
N SER A 362 -2.80 -15.19 24.83
CA SER A 362 -3.52 -16.46 24.86
C SER A 362 -2.85 -17.46 23.89
N PRO A 363 -2.38 -18.62 24.37
CA PRO A 363 -1.62 -19.59 23.58
C PRO A 363 -2.42 -20.25 22.43
N SER A 364 -3.69 -19.87 22.24
CA SER A 364 -4.57 -20.36 21.18
C SER A 364 -4.72 -19.40 19.99
N VAL A 365 -4.13 -18.20 20.03
CA VAL A 365 -4.21 -17.26 18.90
C VAL A 365 -3.12 -17.60 17.89
N ALA A 366 -3.53 -18.05 16.71
CA ALA A 366 -2.66 -18.49 15.62
C ALA A 366 -1.55 -17.48 15.31
N THR A 367 -0.32 -17.98 15.16
CA THR A 367 0.80 -17.21 14.61
C THR A 367 0.41 -16.67 13.24
N ASN A 368 0.35 -15.35 13.11
CA ASN A 368 0.09 -14.72 11.83
C ASN A 368 1.39 -14.69 11.02
N TYR A 369 1.31 -14.93 9.72
CA TYR A 369 2.48 -14.87 8.85
C TYR A 369 2.32 -13.75 7.84
N GLY A 370 3.42 -13.18 7.35
CA GLY A 370 3.36 -12.25 6.23
C GLY A 370 2.93 -12.98 4.96
N LEU A 371 1.79 -12.59 4.38
CA LEU A 371 1.15 -13.25 3.23
C LEU A 371 2.13 -13.66 2.12
N CYS A 372 2.88 -12.71 1.57
CA CYS A 372 3.81 -12.98 0.47
C CYS A 372 4.96 -13.90 0.87
N SER A 373 5.51 -13.74 2.08
CA SER A 373 6.59 -14.60 2.57
C SER A 373 6.11 -16.03 2.81
N LYS A 374 4.90 -16.21 3.36
CA LYS A 374 4.29 -17.52 3.56
C LYS A 374 4.11 -18.22 2.22
N GLN A 375 3.49 -17.54 1.25
CA GLN A 375 3.25 -18.12 -0.08
C GLN A 375 4.54 -18.52 -0.79
N LEU A 376 5.58 -17.69 -0.73
CA LEU A 376 6.87 -18.02 -1.33
C LEU A 376 7.55 -19.18 -0.60
N CYS A 377 7.58 -19.16 0.74
CA CYS A 377 8.17 -20.24 1.52
C CYS A 377 7.41 -21.57 1.40
N THR A 378 6.09 -21.57 1.18
CA THR A 378 5.33 -22.82 0.97
C THR A 378 5.19 -23.22 -0.50
N SER A 379 5.75 -22.43 -1.41
CA SER A 379 5.65 -22.71 -2.84
C SER A 379 6.40 -23.98 -3.26
N THR A 380 5.92 -24.58 -4.34
CA THR A 380 6.49 -25.75 -5.01
C THR A 380 6.87 -25.41 -6.45
N VAL A 381 7.64 -26.29 -7.08
CA VAL A 381 8.02 -26.12 -8.49
C VAL A 381 6.78 -26.06 -9.37
N SER A 382 6.74 -25.11 -10.29
CA SER A 382 5.62 -24.78 -11.19
C SER A 382 4.57 -23.82 -10.63
N ASP A 383 4.64 -23.44 -9.35
CA ASP A 383 3.79 -22.38 -8.80
C ASP A 383 4.03 -21.05 -9.51
N ARG A 384 2.98 -20.23 -9.60
CA ARG A 384 2.97 -19.00 -10.39
C ARG A 384 2.69 -17.79 -9.53
N PHE A 385 3.51 -16.77 -9.73
CA PHE A 385 3.40 -15.48 -9.06
C PHE A 385 3.31 -14.36 -10.09
N VAL A 386 2.47 -13.37 -9.85
CA VAL A 386 2.47 -12.15 -10.66
C VAL A 386 3.43 -11.14 -10.07
N GLY A 387 4.24 -10.50 -10.90
CA GLY A 387 5.23 -9.57 -10.43
C GLY A 387 5.85 -8.71 -11.52
N PHE A 388 6.87 -7.95 -11.16
CA PHE A 388 7.70 -7.19 -12.10
C PHE A 388 9.09 -6.95 -11.51
N VAL A 389 10.08 -6.70 -12.37
CA VAL A 389 11.42 -6.29 -11.93
C VAL A 389 11.48 -4.77 -11.82
N ARG A 390 12.03 -4.28 -10.72
CA ARG A 390 12.25 -2.87 -10.43
C ARG A 390 13.75 -2.57 -10.37
N ARG A 391 14.19 -1.56 -11.13
CA ARG A 391 15.58 -1.10 -11.09
C ARG A 391 15.94 -0.53 -9.72
N SER A 392 17.10 -0.95 -9.22
CA SER A 392 17.69 -0.43 -7.99
C SER A 392 18.89 0.46 -8.28
N HIS A 393 19.17 1.38 -7.36
CA HIS A 393 20.39 2.21 -7.35
C HIS A 393 21.60 1.47 -6.77
N PHE A 394 21.40 0.34 -6.08
CA PHE A 394 22.49 -0.48 -5.56
C PHE A 394 23.17 -1.23 -6.72
N LYS A 395 24.44 -0.90 -6.98
CA LYS A 395 25.21 -1.41 -8.12
C LYS A 395 26.67 -1.62 -7.70
N LEU A 396 27.32 -2.59 -8.36
CA LEU A 396 28.76 -2.74 -8.27
C LEU A 396 29.47 -1.53 -8.90
N PRO A 397 30.71 -1.22 -8.47
CA PRO A 397 31.56 -0.26 -9.15
C PRO A 397 31.70 -0.57 -10.65
N ILE A 398 31.86 0.47 -11.46
CA ILE A 398 32.04 0.34 -12.91
C ILE A 398 33.37 -0.35 -13.24
N HIS A 399 34.43 -0.03 -12.48
CA HIS A 399 35.75 -0.61 -12.65
C HIS A 399 35.88 -1.91 -11.85
N GLY A 400 36.29 -2.98 -12.53
CA GLY A 400 36.42 -4.31 -11.91
C GLY A 400 37.47 -4.40 -10.81
N ASP A 401 38.44 -3.49 -10.82
CA ASP A 401 39.55 -3.46 -9.86
C ASP A 401 39.24 -2.60 -8.63
N SER A 402 38.07 -1.94 -8.58
CA SER A 402 37.67 -1.17 -7.42
C SER A 402 37.46 -2.10 -6.22
N PRO A 403 38.09 -1.83 -5.06
CA PRO A 403 37.86 -2.62 -3.86
C PRO A 403 36.40 -2.49 -3.42
N ILE A 404 35.82 -3.59 -2.94
CA ILE A 404 34.42 -3.67 -2.49
C ILE A 404 34.41 -4.10 -1.03
N ILE A 405 33.62 -3.40 -0.21
CA ILE A 405 33.27 -3.78 1.16
C ILE A 405 31.76 -4.03 1.15
N MET A 406 31.33 -5.24 1.54
CA MET A 406 29.92 -5.65 1.58
C MET A 406 29.45 -5.86 3.01
#